data_AF-A0A523IHT1-F1
#
_entry.id   AF-A0A523IHT1-F1
#
_cell.length_a   1.000
_cell.length_b   1.000
_cell.length_c   1.000
_cell.angle_alpha   90.00
_cell.angle_beta   90.00
_cell.angle_gamma   90.00
#
_symmetry.space_group_name_H-M   'P 1'
#
loop_
_entity.id
_entity.type
_entity.pdbx_description
1 polymer ?
#
loop_
_entity_poly.entity_id
_entity_poly.type
_entity_poly.pdbx_seq_one_letter_code
_entity_poly.pdbx_strand_id
1 'polypeptide(L)'
;MENLRSALLGYDEAIAERLSPSDKASAYTDKALALLRLGDLQGSKGQRRAYYQRGKLEAEKGIAANASYADAHFMRASNLGSWMREKGVAQSLFLLDDLKAGFQRTLELDSGHLKARLSLARIDEQLPRLLGGSKKRAEQRYRTLLKQDPHFTLAMIFYAEFLAERGRKDESIQWLKRVISEEQPTEPADCRRFDRPRAEVLLEQFSK
;
A
#
# COMPACT_ATOMS: atom_id res chain seq x y z
N MET A 1 1.14 9.36 17.79
CA MET A 1 2.55 9.49 17.33
C MET A 1 3.51 8.86 18.32
N GLU A 2 3.36 9.17 19.62
CA GLU A 2 4.22 8.66 20.71
C GLU A 2 4.25 7.13 20.79
N ASN A 3 3.09 6.46 20.79
CA ASN A 3 3.03 4.99 20.84
C ASN A 3 3.76 4.29 19.67
N LEU A 4 3.72 4.84 18.46
CA LEU A 4 4.43 4.27 17.30
C LEU A 4 5.94 4.51 17.37
N ARG A 5 6.38 5.64 17.93
CA ARG A 5 7.81 5.92 18.12
C ARG A 5 8.40 5.06 19.25
N SER A 6 7.66 4.88 20.35
CA SER A 6 8.07 3.99 21.43
C SER A 6 8.12 2.53 20.97
N ALA A 7 7.18 2.10 20.12
CA ALA A 7 7.22 0.78 19.50
C ALA A 7 8.50 0.55 18.66
N LEU A 8 9.05 1.59 18.00
CA LEU A 8 10.29 1.46 17.22
C LEU A 8 11.51 1.02 18.05
N LEU A 9 11.59 1.44 19.31
CA LEU A 9 12.69 1.06 20.21
C LEU A 9 12.55 -0.41 20.65
N GLY A 10 11.32 -0.84 20.96
CA GLY A 10 11.06 -2.23 21.37
C GLY A 10 11.26 -3.26 20.26
N TYR A 11 11.18 -2.87 18.97
CA TYR A 11 11.43 -3.82 17.88
C TYR A 11 12.87 -4.34 17.88
N ASP A 12 13.87 -3.51 18.17
CA ASP A 12 15.28 -3.94 18.06
C ASP A 12 15.65 -4.98 19.13
N GLU A 13 15.19 -4.79 20.36
CA GLU A 13 15.33 -5.77 21.45
C GLU A 13 14.56 -7.06 21.12
N ALA A 14 13.29 -6.94 20.72
CA ALA A 14 12.46 -8.08 20.36
C ALA A 14 12.96 -8.84 19.11
N ILE A 15 13.75 -8.22 18.23
CA ILE A 15 14.36 -8.89 17.07
C ILE A 15 15.54 -9.75 17.52
N ALA A 16 16.34 -9.27 18.48
CA ALA A 16 17.50 -9.98 19.00
C ALA A 16 17.10 -11.29 19.70
N GLU A 17 15.94 -11.30 20.36
CA GLU A 17 15.40 -12.46 21.08
C GLU A 17 14.70 -13.49 20.18
N ARG A 18 14.32 -13.12 18.95
CA ARG A 18 13.64 -14.02 18.02
C ARG A 18 14.60 -15.06 17.46
N LEU A 19 14.22 -16.33 17.54
CA LEU A 19 15.10 -17.46 17.22
C LEU A 19 15.00 -17.89 15.76
N SER A 20 13.82 -17.84 15.14
CA SER A 20 13.66 -18.30 13.76
C SER A 20 13.90 -17.18 12.73
N PRO A 21 14.41 -17.52 11.52
CA PRO A 21 14.53 -16.56 10.42
C PRO A 21 13.19 -15.91 10.04
N SER A 22 12.08 -16.66 10.14
CA SER A 22 10.74 -16.14 9.81
C SER A 22 10.24 -15.15 10.86
N ASP A 23 10.49 -15.39 12.15
CA ASP A 23 10.11 -14.46 13.21
C ASP A 23 10.88 -13.14 13.05
N LYS A 24 12.19 -13.22 12.77
CA LYS A 24 13.01 -12.04 12.48
C LYS A 24 12.49 -11.30 11.25
N ALA A 25 12.13 -12.00 10.18
CA ALA A 25 11.57 -11.38 8.98
C ALA A 25 10.24 -10.66 9.26
N SER A 26 9.34 -11.29 10.01
CA SER A 26 8.07 -10.67 10.45
C SER A 26 8.35 -9.40 11.25
N ALA A 27 9.26 -9.45 12.21
CA ALA A 27 9.59 -8.31 13.07
C ALA A 27 10.13 -7.10 12.30
N TYR A 28 11.06 -7.35 11.39
CA TYR A 28 11.59 -6.31 10.51
C TYR A 28 10.51 -5.74 9.59
N THR A 29 9.59 -6.58 9.13
CA THR A 29 8.42 -6.17 8.33
C THR A 29 7.47 -5.28 9.13
N ASP A 30 7.17 -5.64 10.38
CA ASP A 30 6.32 -4.84 11.28
C ASP A 30 6.97 -3.48 11.58
N LYS A 31 8.29 -3.47 11.81
CA LYS A 31 9.06 -2.23 12.00
C LYS A 31 9.02 -1.37 10.73
N ALA A 32 9.16 -1.97 9.54
CA ALA A 32 9.05 -1.27 8.26
C ALA A 32 7.64 -0.67 8.04
N LEU A 33 6.58 -1.38 8.43
CA LEU A 33 5.21 -0.88 8.41
C LEU A 33 5.02 0.29 9.39
N ALA A 34 5.55 0.18 10.61
CA ALA A 34 5.48 1.27 11.59
C ALA A 34 6.19 2.54 11.08
N LEU A 35 7.35 2.38 10.43
CA LEU A 35 8.08 3.48 9.80
C LEU A 35 7.30 4.10 8.64
N LEU A 36 6.67 3.29 7.78
CA LEU A 36 5.79 3.77 6.71
C LEU A 36 4.67 4.65 7.29
N ARG A 37 3.94 4.13 8.29
CA ARG A 37 2.85 4.85 8.97
C ARG A 37 3.33 6.14 9.66
N LEU A 38 4.50 6.11 10.28
CA LEU A 38 5.09 7.32 10.86
C LEU A 38 5.45 8.36 9.80
N GLY A 39 5.90 7.92 8.62
CA GLY A 39 6.08 8.75 7.45
C GLY A 39 4.77 9.41 7.02
N ASP A 40 3.69 8.65 6.86
CA ASP A 40 2.38 9.18 6.44
C ASP A 40 1.83 10.27 7.39
N LEU A 41 2.26 10.26 8.66
CA LEU A 41 1.86 11.22 9.68
C LEU A 41 2.73 12.49 9.75
N GLN A 42 3.84 12.60 9.00
CA GLN A 42 4.66 13.82 9.04
C GLN A 42 4.14 14.91 8.10
N GLY A 43 4.12 16.16 8.59
CA GLY A 43 3.80 17.32 7.76
C GLY A 43 4.88 17.67 6.72
N SER A 44 6.17 17.41 7.02
CA SER A 44 7.27 17.82 6.13
C SER A 44 7.72 16.71 5.17
N LYS A 45 7.91 17.05 3.88
CA LYS A 45 8.41 16.13 2.84
C LYS A 45 9.75 15.48 3.24
N GLY A 46 10.65 16.26 3.86
CA GLY A 46 11.96 15.78 4.30
C GLY A 46 11.86 14.69 5.36
N GLN A 47 11.02 14.89 6.39
CA GLN A 47 10.81 13.87 7.42
C GLN A 47 10.12 12.64 6.86
N ARG A 48 9.09 12.81 6.00
CA ARG A 48 8.43 11.68 5.31
C ARG A 48 9.44 10.79 4.59
N ARG A 49 10.32 11.39 3.78
CA ARG A 49 11.39 10.67 3.07
C ARG A 49 12.30 9.90 4.01
N ALA A 50 12.72 10.49 5.13
CA ALA A 50 13.61 9.82 6.07
C ALA A 50 12.95 8.57 6.68
N TYR A 51 11.65 8.64 7.02
CA TYR A 51 10.91 7.48 7.52
C TYR A 51 10.77 6.40 6.45
N TYR A 52 10.42 6.75 5.22
CA TYR A 52 10.31 5.76 4.13
C TYR A 52 11.64 5.10 3.79
N GLN A 53 12.75 5.84 3.82
CA GLN A 53 14.10 5.26 3.64
C GLN A 53 14.41 4.25 4.74
N ARG A 54 14.16 4.61 6.00
CA ARG A 54 14.37 3.70 7.12
C ARG A 54 13.48 2.47 7.01
N GLY A 55 12.20 2.64 6.66
CA GLY A 55 11.27 1.52 6.48
C GLY A 55 11.70 0.57 5.38
N LYS A 56 12.19 1.10 4.25
CA LYS A 56 12.80 0.28 3.18
C LYS A 56 13.98 -0.54 3.70
N LEU A 57 14.89 0.07 4.47
CA LEU A 57 16.07 -0.62 5.01
C LEU A 57 15.69 -1.72 6.01
N GLU A 58 14.70 -1.48 6.87
CA GLU A 58 14.21 -2.52 7.78
C GLU A 58 13.57 -3.68 7.01
N ALA A 59 12.76 -3.39 5.98
CA ALA A 59 12.21 -4.45 5.12
C ALA A 59 13.30 -5.26 4.40
N GLU A 60 14.40 -4.62 3.98
CA GLU A 60 15.56 -5.30 3.39
C GLU A 60 16.25 -6.25 4.38
N LYS A 61 16.33 -5.88 5.67
CA LYS A 61 16.77 -6.82 6.72
C LYS A 61 15.79 -7.98 6.89
N GLY A 62 14.49 -7.73 6.76
CA GLY A 62 13.46 -8.78 6.77
C GLY A 62 13.65 -9.80 5.64
N ILE A 63 13.92 -9.31 4.42
CA ILE A 63 14.25 -10.17 3.26
C ILE A 63 15.55 -10.94 3.50
N ALA A 64 16.57 -10.29 4.08
CA ALA A 64 17.84 -10.96 4.40
C ALA A 64 17.67 -12.05 5.46
N ALA A 65 16.76 -11.87 6.43
CA ALA A 65 16.42 -12.88 7.41
C ALA A 65 15.65 -14.04 6.77
N ASN A 66 14.63 -13.76 5.96
CA ASN A 66 13.91 -14.78 5.20
C ASN A 66 13.49 -14.26 3.81
N ALA A 67 14.18 -14.73 2.78
CA ALA A 67 13.96 -14.29 1.40
C ALA A 67 12.60 -14.71 0.82
N SER A 68 11.93 -15.71 1.42
CA SER A 68 10.59 -16.15 1.01
C SER A 68 9.46 -15.46 1.77
N TYR A 69 9.76 -14.52 2.66
CA TYR A 69 8.73 -13.78 3.41
C TYR A 69 8.10 -12.69 2.54
N ALA A 70 6.93 -12.98 1.96
CA ALA A 70 6.28 -12.14 0.96
C ALA A 70 6.04 -10.69 1.44
N ASP A 71 5.63 -10.52 2.70
CA ASP A 71 5.32 -9.22 3.28
C ASP A 71 6.56 -8.32 3.42
N ALA A 72 7.75 -8.90 3.58
CA ALA A 72 8.99 -8.11 3.61
C ALA A 72 9.27 -7.46 2.25
N HIS A 73 9.05 -8.22 1.15
CA HIS A 73 9.14 -7.67 -0.21
C HIS A 73 8.07 -6.59 -0.44
N PHE A 74 6.86 -6.80 0.06
CA PHE A 74 5.76 -5.85 -0.05
C PHE A 74 6.07 -4.55 0.70
N MET A 75 6.60 -4.63 1.92
CA MET A 75 6.98 -3.48 2.72
C MET A 75 8.18 -2.74 2.14
N ARG A 76 9.15 -3.44 1.55
CA ARG A 76 10.27 -2.80 0.82
C ARG A 76 9.74 -1.97 -0.34
N ALA A 77 8.89 -2.57 -1.18
CA ALA A 77 8.30 -1.90 -2.35
C ALA A 77 7.39 -0.72 -1.95
N SER A 78 6.56 -0.89 -0.90
CA SER A 78 5.67 0.15 -0.41
C SER A 78 6.43 1.37 0.13
N ASN A 79 7.49 1.15 0.92
CA ASN A 79 8.36 2.22 1.40
C ASN A 79 9.13 2.89 0.26
N LEU A 80 9.64 2.12 -0.71
CA LEU A 80 10.28 2.67 -1.90
C LEU A 80 9.31 3.56 -2.69
N GLY A 81 8.10 3.10 -2.99
CA GLY A 81 7.10 3.87 -3.72
C GLY A 81 6.70 5.17 -2.99
N SER A 82 6.51 5.12 -1.67
CA SER A 82 6.25 6.32 -0.88
C SER A 82 7.43 7.30 -0.89
N TRP A 83 8.67 6.81 -0.80
CA TRP A 83 9.85 7.66 -0.94
C TRP A 83 9.97 8.30 -2.33
N MET A 84 9.73 7.53 -3.40
CA MET A 84 9.75 8.01 -4.78
C MET A 84 8.75 9.16 -4.98
N ARG A 85 7.52 9.04 -4.43
CA ARG A 85 6.51 10.10 -4.48
C ARG A 85 6.97 11.39 -3.80
N GLU A 86 7.61 11.30 -2.64
CA GLU A 86 8.10 12.48 -1.92
C GLU A 86 9.36 13.11 -2.52
N LYS A 87 10.18 12.30 -3.22
CA LYS A 87 11.34 12.81 -3.97
C LYS A 87 10.88 13.51 -5.25
N GLY A 88 9.83 12.99 -5.86
CA GLY A 88 9.27 13.42 -7.14
C GLY A 88 9.47 12.36 -8.21
N VAL A 89 8.45 12.19 -9.06
CA VAL A 89 8.38 11.12 -10.05
C VAL A 89 9.57 11.18 -11.01
N ALA A 90 9.90 12.36 -11.56
CA ALA A 90 11.00 12.52 -12.50
C ALA A 90 12.37 12.12 -11.91
N GLN A 91 12.66 12.49 -10.65
CA GLN A 91 13.95 12.16 -10.02
C GLN A 91 14.05 10.71 -9.52
N SER A 92 13.01 9.90 -9.75
CA SER A 92 12.94 8.52 -9.28
C SER A 92 12.50 7.52 -10.35
N LEU A 93 12.32 7.94 -11.61
CA LEU A 93 11.87 7.07 -12.70
C LEU A 93 12.74 5.82 -12.89
N PHE A 94 14.06 5.93 -12.70
CA PHE A 94 14.99 4.80 -12.80
C PHE A 94 14.76 3.69 -11.77
N LEU A 95 13.98 3.96 -10.71
CA LEU A 95 13.60 2.98 -9.68
C LEU A 95 12.25 2.32 -9.97
N LEU A 96 11.59 2.68 -11.07
CA LEU A 96 10.25 2.18 -11.35
C LEU A 96 10.22 0.66 -11.57
N ASP A 97 11.24 0.12 -12.20
CA ASP A 97 11.34 -1.32 -12.44
C ASP A 97 11.62 -2.08 -11.14
N ASP A 98 12.46 -1.54 -10.25
CA ASP A 98 12.68 -2.10 -8.89
C ASP A 98 11.37 -2.08 -8.07
N LEU A 99 10.61 -0.99 -8.16
CA LEU A 99 9.30 -0.88 -7.49
C LEU A 99 8.32 -1.96 -7.98
N LYS A 100 8.18 -2.12 -9.30
CA LYS A 100 7.29 -3.12 -9.89
C LYS A 100 7.76 -4.54 -9.57
N ALA A 101 9.07 -4.79 -9.66
CA ALA A 101 9.67 -6.08 -9.34
C ALA A 101 9.44 -6.47 -7.89
N GLY A 102 9.50 -5.52 -6.94
CA GLY A 102 9.20 -5.79 -5.53
C GLY A 102 7.77 -6.30 -5.32
N PHE A 103 6.77 -5.65 -5.92
CA PHE A 103 5.38 -6.13 -5.83
C PHE A 103 5.15 -7.43 -6.58
N GLN A 104 5.80 -7.62 -7.73
CA GLN A 104 5.72 -8.87 -8.46
C GLN A 104 6.33 -10.03 -7.66
N ARG A 105 7.46 -9.78 -6.98
CA ARG A 105 8.11 -10.76 -6.11
C ARG A 105 7.22 -11.14 -4.92
N THR A 106 6.51 -10.18 -4.32
CA THR A 106 5.47 -10.50 -3.33
C THR A 106 4.44 -11.47 -3.89
N LEU A 107 3.94 -11.25 -5.11
CA LEU A 107 2.93 -12.11 -5.72
C LEU A 107 3.45 -13.48 -6.18
N GLU A 108 4.73 -13.61 -6.46
CA GLU A 108 5.38 -14.90 -6.71
C GLU A 108 5.44 -15.74 -5.43
N LEU A 109 5.69 -15.11 -4.28
CA LEU A 109 5.80 -15.77 -2.97
C LEU A 109 4.43 -16.03 -2.33
N ASP A 110 3.55 -15.04 -2.42
CA ASP A 110 2.16 -15.12 -1.98
C ASP A 110 1.25 -14.63 -3.10
N SER A 111 0.78 -15.58 -3.90
CA SER A 111 -0.19 -15.27 -4.94
C SER A 111 -1.52 -14.79 -4.37
N GLY A 112 -1.82 -14.87 -3.08
CA GLY A 112 -3.01 -14.33 -2.43
C GLY A 112 -2.92 -12.83 -2.11
N HIS A 113 -1.72 -12.23 -2.14
CA HIS A 113 -1.47 -10.92 -1.52
C HIS A 113 -2.25 -9.75 -2.17
N LEU A 114 -3.41 -9.42 -1.59
CA LEU A 114 -4.36 -8.44 -2.15
C LEU A 114 -3.76 -7.04 -2.31
N LYS A 115 -3.03 -6.55 -1.31
CA LYS A 115 -2.42 -5.21 -1.36
C LYS A 115 -1.32 -5.07 -2.43
N ALA A 116 -0.59 -6.14 -2.76
CA ALA A 116 0.41 -6.12 -3.84
C ALA A 116 -0.26 -6.04 -5.22
N ARG A 117 -1.35 -6.79 -5.42
CA ARG A 117 -2.19 -6.67 -6.63
C ARG A 117 -2.75 -5.26 -6.78
N LEU A 118 -3.27 -4.71 -5.70
CA LEU A 118 -3.80 -3.35 -5.66
C LEU A 118 -2.71 -2.32 -6.01
N SER A 119 -1.51 -2.44 -5.45
CA SER A 119 -0.38 -1.57 -5.78
C SER A 119 -0.04 -1.60 -7.27
N LEU A 120 -0.03 -2.78 -7.91
CA LEU A 120 0.19 -2.88 -9.35
C LEU A 120 -0.94 -2.25 -10.18
N ALA A 121 -2.20 -2.37 -9.74
CA ALA A 121 -3.33 -1.67 -10.38
C ALA A 121 -3.16 -0.16 -10.33
N ARG A 122 -2.74 0.36 -9.17
CA ARG A 122 -2.46 1.79 -8.97
C ARG A 122 -1.27 2.28 -9.79
N ILE A 123 -0.23 1.47 -9.95
CA ILE A 123 0.90 1.80 -10.84
C ILE A 123 0.43 1.86 -12.30
N ASP A 124 -0.36 0.88 -12.76
CA ASP A 124 -0.96 0.89 -14.10
C ASP A 124 -1.85 2.13 -14.31
N GLU A 125 -2.56 2.56 -13.27
CA GLU A 125 -3.42 3.73 -13.30
C GLU A 125 -2.64 5.05 -13.34
N GLN A 126 -1.67 5.23 -12.44
CA GLN A 126 -1.04 6.53 -12.19
C GLN A 126 0.02 6.89 -13.23
N LEU A 127 0.61 5.89 -13.88
CA LEU A 127 1.67 6.14 -14.85
C LEU A 127 1.12 6.55 -16.23
N PRO A 128 1.81 7.47 -16.93
CA PRO A 128 1.62 7.66 -18.35
C PRO A 128 1.85 6.38 -19.14
N ARG A 129 1.20 6.27 -20.30
CA ARG A 129 1.36 5.10 -21.21
C ARG A 129 2.83 4.87 -21.62
N LEU A 130 3.59 5.94 -21.85
CA LEU A 130 5.00 5.87 -22.23
C LEU A 130 5.88 5.27 -21.12
N LEU A 131 5.47 5.41 -19.85
CA LEU A 131 6.17 4.83 -18.69
C LEU A 131 5.59 3.46 -18.29
N GLY A 132 4.84 2.85 -19.20
CA GLY A 132 4.24 1.54 -19.02
C GLY A 132 2.96 1.57 -18.19
N GLY A 133 2.28 2.70 -18.02
CA GLY A 133 0.92 2.72 -17.48
C GLY A 133 -0.14 2.27 -18.50
N SER A 134 -1.31 1.85 -18.01
CA SER A 134 -2.46 1.51 -18.84
C SER A 134 -3.74 1.52 -18.02
N LYS A 135 -4.59 2.52 -18.28
CA LYS A 135 -5.92 2.63 -17.65
C LYS A 135 -6.78 1.38 -17.90
N LYS A 136 -6.65 0.73 -19.07
CA LYS A 136 -7.34 -0.54 -19.38
C LYS A 136 -6.87 -1.69 -18.49
N ARG A 137 -5.55 -1.82 -18.27
CA ARG A 137 -5.02 -2.86 -17.36
C ARG A 137 -5.36 -2.56 -15.91
N ALA A 138 -5.29 -1.29 -15.49
CA ALA A 138 -5.69 -0.86 -14.16
C ALA A 138 -7.13 -1.28 -13.85
N GLU A 139 -8.08 -0.93 -14.73
CA GLU A 139 -9.48 -1.34 -14.58
C GLU A 139 -9.65 -2.87 -14.51
N GLN A 140 -8.98 -3.61 -15.41
CA GLN A 140 -9.04 -5.07 -15.37
C GLN A 140 -8.52 -5.63 -14.05
N ARG A 141 -7.43 -5.06 -13.51
CA ARG A 141 -6.87 -5.46 -12.21
C ARG A 141 -7.82 -5.13 -11.07
N TYR A 142 -8.43 -3.93 -11.04
CA TYR A 142 -9.43 -3.58 -10.03
C TYR A 142 -10.61 -4.54 -10.04
N ARG A 143 -11.19 -4.80 -11.22
CA ARG A 143 -12.32 -5.73 -11.37
C ARG A 143 -11.96 -7.15 -10.96
N THR A 144 -10.77 -7.63 -11.34
CA THR A 144 -10.30 -8.96 -10.96
C THR A 144 -10.11 -9.06 -9.45
N LEU A 145 -9.50 -8.05 -8.85
CA LEU A 145 -9.26 -7.98 -7.41
C LEU A 145 -10.58 -7.98 -6.62
N LEU A 146 -11.56 -7.15 -7.02
CA LEU A 146 -12.86 -7.06 -6.37
C LEU A 146 -13.78 -8.27 -6.66
N LYS A 147 -13.47 -9.06 -7.69
CA LYS A 147 -14.09 -10.37 -7.90
C LYS A 147 -13.51 -11.44 -6.97
N GLN A 148 -12.20 -11.37 -6.71
CA GLN A 148 -11.51 -12.29 -5.78
C GLN A 148 -11.88 -12.00 -4.33
N ASP A 149 -11.90 -10.72 -3.97
CA ASP A 149 -12.32 -10.26 -2.65
C ASP A 149 -13.35 -9.12 -2.78
N PRO A 150 -14.65 -9.45 -2.72
CA PRO A 150 -15.73 -8.47 -2.75
C PRO A 150 -15.87 -7.61 -1.48
N HIS A 151 -15.06 -7.84 -0.44
CA HIS A 151 -15.10 -7.14 0.85
C HIS A 151 -13.87 -6.26 1.07
N PHE A 152 -12.96 -6.19 0.08
CA PHE A 152 -11.75 -5.37 0.18
C PHE A 152 -12.04 -3.89 -0.07
N THR A 153 -12.47 -3.19 0.97
CA THR A 153 -12.93 -1.78 0.95
C THR A 153 -11.91 -0.81 0.36
N LEU A 154 -10.62 -1.02 0.61
CA LEU A 154 -9.57 -0.18 0.05
C LEU A 154 -9.52 -0.25 -1.48
N ALA A 155 -9.71 -1.44 -2.07
CA ALA A 155 -9.77 -1.60 -3.52
C ALA A 155 -11.04 -0.97 -4.11
N MET A 156 -12.16 -1.01 -3.38
CA MET A 156 -13.40 -0.33 -3.80
C MET A 156 -13.20 1.17 -3.89
N ILE A 157 -12.53 1.79 -2.91
CA ILE A 157 -12.23 3.23 -2.92
C ILE A 157 -11.39 3.59 -4.14
N PHE A 158 -10.27 2.89 -4.36
CA PHE A 158 -9.41 3.21 -5.48
C PHE A 158 -10.10 2.97 -6.83
N TYR A 159 -10.95 1.94 -6.95
CA TYR A 159 -11.74 1.76 -8.16
C TYR A 159 -12.79 2.86 -8.33
N ALA A 160 -13.42 3.32 -7.26
CA ALA A 160 -14.36 4.45 -7.31
C ALA A 160 -13.67 5.74 -7.77
N GLU A 161 -12.49 6.06 -7.25
CA GLU A 161 -11.69 7.21 -7.69
C GLU A 161 -11.32 7.08 -9.18
N PHE A 162 -10.82 5.91 -9.58
CA PHE A 162 -10.51 5.60 -10.97
C PHE A 162 -11.72 5.83 -11.90
N LEU A 163 -12.92 5.40 -11.49
CA LEU A 163 -14.16 5.59 -12.25
C LEU A 163 -14.52 7.08 -12.36
N ALA A 164 -14.41 7.83 -11.27
CA ALA A 164 -14.71 9.27 -11.23
C ALA A 164 -13.77 10.06 -12.16
N GLU A 165 -12.47 9.78 -12.14
CA GLU A 165 -11.48 10.38 -13.07
C GLU A 165 -11.81 10.12 -14.55
N ARG A 166 -12.59 9.08 -14.84
CA ARG A 166 -13.04 8.72 -16.19
C ARG A 166 -14.43 9.23 -16.54
N GLY A 167 -15.02 10.07 -15.69
CA GLY A 167 -16.36 10.64 -15.89
C GLY A 167 -17.49 9.67 -15.54
N ARG A 168 -17.18 8.49 -15.00
CA ARG A 168 -18.18 7.46 -14.62
C ARG A 168 -18.62 7.69 -13.16
N LYS A 169 -19.14 8.89 -12.89
CA LYS A 169 -19.51 9.34 -11.54
C LYS A 169 -20.56 8.44 -10.88
N ASP A 170 -21.58 8.01 -11.62
CA ASP A 170 -22.65 7.17 -11.06
C ASP A 170 -22.12 5.83 -10.53
N GLU A 171 -21.24 5.18 -11.30
CA GLU A 171 -20.60 3.93 -10.87
C GLU A 171 -19.64 4.16 -9.69
N SER A 172 -18.90 5.28 -9.70
CA SER A 172 -18.07 5.68 -8.56
C SER A 172 -18.89 5.79 -7.27
N ILE A 173 -20.02 6.52 -7.32
CA ILE A 173 -20.93 6.71 -6.21
C ILE A 173 -21.47 5.37 -5.69
N GLN A 174 -21.81 4.43 -6.57
CA GLN A 174 -22.26 3.09 -6.17
C GLN A 174 -21.18 2.35 -5.37
N TRP A 175 -19.92 2.40 -5.81
CA TRP A 175 -18.81 1.78 -5.06
C TRP A 175 -18.56 2.46 -3.72
N LEU A 176 -18.62 3.79 -3.64
CA LEU A 176 -18.46 4.51 -2.37
C LEU A 176 -19.56 4.17 -1.37
N LYS A 177 -20.82 4.07 -1.84
CA LYS A 177 -21.93 3.61 -1.01
C LYS A 177 -21.71 2.18 -0.48
N ARG A 178 -21.16 1.28 -1.31
CA ARG A 178 -20.81 -0.08 -0.86
C ARG A 178 -19.75 -0.08 0.24
N VAL A 179 -18.75 0.80 0.18
CA VAL A 179 -17.75 0.93 1.25
C VAL A 179 -18.40 1.38 2.56
N ILE A 180 -19.32 2.36 2.49
CA ILE A 180 -20.02 2.87 3.67
C ILE A 180 -20.92 1.80 4.29
N SER A 181 -21.60 1.00 3.46
CA SER A 181 -22.50 -0.07 3.90
C SER A 181 -21.80 -1.41 4.17
N GLU A 182 -20.48 -1.53 4.03
CA GLU A 182 -19.76 -2.79 4.26
C GLU A 182 -19.74 -3.12 5.76
N GLU A 183 -20.26 -4.30 6.10
CA GLU A 183 -20.40 -4.79 7.48
C GLU A 183 -19.28 -5.77 7.86
N GLN A 184 -18.75 -6.51 6.88
CA GLN A 184 -17.73 -7.54 7.07
C GLN A 184 -16.52 -7.30 6.15
N PRO A 185 -15.87 -6.13 6.25
CA PRO A 185 -14.71 -5.82 5.41
C PRO A 185 -13.54 -6.76 5.71
N THR A 186 -12.73 -7.06 4.70
CA THR A 186 -11.49 -7.86 4.83
C THR A 186 -10.54 -7.27 5.88
N GLU A 187 -10.54 -5.94 6.02
CA GLU A 187 -9.70 -5.23 6.98
C GLU A 187 -10.54 -4.30 7.88
N PRO A 188 -11.21 -4.83 8.93
CA PRO A 188 -12.17 -4.05 9.73
C PRO A 188 -11.58 -2.83 10.43
N ALA A 189 -10.33 -2.89 10.87
CA ALA A 189 -9.67 -1.76 11.50
C ALA A 189 -9.41 -0.63 10.50
N ASP A 190 -8.86 -0.96 9.33
CA ASP A 190 -8.56 0.04 8.29
C ASP A 190 -9.85 0.58 7.67
N CYS A 191 -10.86 -0.27 7.48
CA CYS A 191 -12.17 0.15 7.00
C CYS A 191 -12.82 1.22 7.90
N ARG A 192 -12.87 0.96 9.22
CA ARG A 192 -13.49 1.89 10.18
C ARG A 192 -12.69 3.19 10.31
N ARG A 193 -11.36 3.10 10.31
CA ARG A 193 -10.49 4.23 10.64
C ARG A 193 -10.18 5.12 9.43
N PHE A 194 -10.11 4.54 8.23
CA PHE A 194 -9.61 5.24 7.04
C PHE A 194 -10.57 5.15 5.86
N ASP A 195 -11.02 3.94 5.50
CA ASP A 195 -11.74 3.76 4.23
C ASP A 195 -13.12 4.41 4.27
N ARG A 196 -13.94 4.13 5.29
CA ARG A 196 -15.29 4.69 5.39
C ARG A 196 -15.30 6.22 5.49
N PRO A 197 -14.50 6.87 6.36
CA PRO A 197 -14.40 8.33 6.37
C PRO A 197 -13.96 8.91 5.02
N ARG A 198 -13.01 8.26 4.33
CA ARG A 198 -12.57 8.69 3.01
C ARG A 198 -13.69 8.54 1.97
N ALA A 199 -14.46 7.45 2.02
CA ALA A 199 -15.56 7.22 1.10
C ALA A 199 -16.68 8.24 1.29
N GLU A 200 -17.00 8.64 2.52
CA GLU A 200 -17.96 9.71 2.83
C GLU A 200 -17.54 11.05 2.20
N VAL A 201 -16.27 11.45 2.39
CA VAL A 201 -15.73 12.67 1.78
C VAL A 201 -15.79 12.63 0.25
N LEU A 202 -15.40 11.50 -0.37
CA LEU A 202 -15.46 11.34 -1.82
C LEU A 202 -16.91 11.36 -2.35
N LEU A 203 -17.85 10.78 -1.59
CA LEU A 203 -19.26 10.74 -1.96
C LEU A 203 -19.85 12.15 -2.02
N GLU A 204 -19.54 13.00 -1.04
CA GLU A 204 -19.93 14.40 -1.03
C GLU A 204 -19.31 15.19 -2.19
N GLN A 205 -18.07 14.88 -2.57
CA GLN A 205 -17.38 15.53 -3.68
C GLN A 205 -17.98 15.15 -5.04
N PHE A 206 -18.32 13.88 -5.24
CA PHE A 206 -18.78 13.38 -6.54
C PHE A 206 -20.29 13.52 -6.76
N SER A 207 -21.07 13.75 -5.70
CA SER A 207 -22.52 13.99 -5.78
C SER A 207 -22.88 15.44 -6.13
N LYS A 208 -21.88 16.32 -6.29
CA LYS A 208 -22.02 17.70 -6.79
C LYS A 208 -21.70 17.75 -8.29
#